data_AF-A0A8S0YGR0-F1
#
_entry.id   AF-A0A8S0YGR0-F1
#
_cell.length_a   1.000
_cell.length_b   1.000
_cell.length_c   1.000
_cell.angle_alpha   90.00
_cell.angle_beta   90.00
_cell.angle_gamma   90.00
#
_symmetry.space_group_name_H-M   'P 1'
#
loop_
_entity.id
_entity.type
_entity.pdbx_description
1 polymer ?
#
loop_
_entity_poly.entity_id
_entity_poly.type
_entity_poly.pdbx_seq_one_letter_code
_entity_poly.pdbx_strand_id
1 'polypeptide(L)'
;MRGEEIETFGMLSMVKEDWKEDGVSVFLPGSHTHIVYIKHGSIKDILSTFSGELFYAVSTSTILATSIDSKTDKIDEEMLLMGFQALKEYGINRALYLVNTMKIFSKLDKVEKTSFLEGVIMGGVILAFEKILEDKWMDIKGIAIVGNNKIANIYRILMKKLNRYIPVNTFQQPEKESFAVKGFLELIRMEELN
;
A
#
# COMPACT_ATOMS: atom_id res chain seq x y z
N MET A 1 9.63 11.52 -3.74
CA MET A 1 8.24 12.01 -3.88
C MET A 1 8.32 13.33 -4.62
N ARG A 2 7.44 13.53 -5.59
CA ARG A 2 7.26 14.79 -6.31
C ARG A 2 5.75 14.94 -6.53
N GLY A 3 5.12 15.73 -5.67
CA GLY A 3 3.67 15.88 -5.57
C GLY A 3 3.06 15.15 -4.36
N GLU A 4 3.48 13.91 -4.09
CA GLU A 4 2.92 13.11 -3.00
C GLU A 4 3.24 13.68 -1.60
N GLU A 5 4.29 14.50 -1.48
CA GLU A 5 4.59 15.25 -0.26
C GLU A 5 3.47 16.24 0.11
N ILE A 6 2.87 16.90 -0.88
CA ILE A 6 1.77 17.85 -0.67
C ILE A 6 0.52 17.08 -0.21
N GLU A 7 0.24 15.93 -0.83
CA GLU A 7 -0.86 15.05 -0.41
C GLU A 7 -0.67 14.54 1.02
N THR A 8 0.58 14.21 1.40
CA THR A 8 0.92 13.82 2.77
C THR A 8 0.57 14.93 3.76
N PHE A 9 0.98 16.18 3.48
CA PHE A 9 0.65 17.32 4.33
C PHE A 9 -0.86 17.58 4.42
N GLY A 10 -1.57 17.47 3.30
CA GLY A 10 -3.03 17.66 3.29
C GLY A 10 -3.80 16.55 3.98
N MET A 11 -3.29 15.31 3.98
CA MET A 11 -3.85 14.24 4.80
C MET A 11 -3.54 14.48 6.28
N LEU A 12 -2.30 14.89 6.60
CA LEU A 12 -1.91 15.19 7.97
C LEU A 12 -2.79 16.26 8.62
N SER A 13 -3.22 17.29 7.88
CA SER A 13 -4.12 18.30 8.45
C SER A 13 -5.50 17.76 8.83
N MET A 14 -5.86 16.56 8.36
CA MET A 14 -7.14 15.91 8.65
C MET A 14 -7.06 14.87 9.78
N VAL A 15 -5.86 14.50 10.24
CA VAL A 15 -5.70 13.58 11.37
C VAL A 15 -5.59 14.36 12.69
N LYS A 16 -6.01 13.72 13.79
CA LYS A 16 -5.94 14.31 15.14
C LYS A 16 -4.48 14.65 15.49
N GLU A 17 -4.28 15.73 16.25
CA GLU A 17 -2.96 16.18 16.71
C GLU A 17 -2.17 15.06 17.42
N ASP A 18 -2.83 14.29 18.28
CA ASP A 18 -2.23 13.15 19.00
C ASP A 18 -1.63 12.11 18.04
N TRP A 19 -2.23 11.96 16.86
CA TRP A 19 -1.75 11.07 15.81
C TRP A 19 -0.52 11.60 15.05
N LYS A 20 -0.26 12.92 15.11
CA LYS A 20 0.93 13.55 14.53
C LYS A 20 2.10 13.56 15.51
N GLU A 21 1.81 13.62 16.81
CA GLU A 21 2.81 13.57 17.86
C GLU A 21 3.38 12.16 18.03
N ASP A 22 2.52 11.15 17.98
CA ASP A 22 2.94 9.75 17.94
C ASP A 22 3.53 9.36 16.58
N GLY A 23 4.36 8.30 16.56
CA GLY A 23 4.91 7.77 15.31
C GLY A 23 3.82 7.13 14.44
N VAL A 24 3.60 7.61 13.23
CA VAL A 24 2.61 7.07 12.28
C VAL A 24 3.24 6.84 10.92
N SER A 25 2.90 5.73 10.26
CA SER A 25 3.22 5.53 8.84
C SER A 25 2.00 5.77 7.96
N VAL A 26 2.18 6.52 6.88
CA VAL A 26 1.16 6.83 5.89
C VAL A 26 1.47 6.09 4.59
N PHE A 27 0.61 5.16 4.23
CA PHE A 27 0.62 4.45 2.97
C PHE A 27 -0.13 5.27 1.93
N LEU A 28 0.56 5.58 0.83
CA LEU A 28 0.07 6.28 -0.35
C LEU A 28 0.24 5.36 -1.56
N PRO A 29 -0.69 4.42 -1.81
CA PRO A 29 -0.63 3.55 -2.96
C PRO A 29 -0.96 4.30 -4.25
N GLY A 30 -0.21 3.98 -5.30
CA GLY A 30 -0.39 4.51 -6.65
C GLY A 30 0.50 3.73 -7.61
N SER A 31 0.90 4.35 -8.73
CA SER A 31 1.94 3.78 -9.62
C SER A 31 3.21 3.47 -8.82
N HIS A 32 3.60 4.41 -7.96
CA HIS A 32 4.54 4.19 -6.87
C HIS A 32 3.76 4.12 -5.56
N THR A 33 3.95 3.06 -4.77
CA THR A 33 3.50 3.07 -3.38
C THR A 33 4.58 3.70 -2.52
N HIS A 34 4.24 4.81 -1.88
CA HIS A 34 5.05 5.47 -0.88
C HIS A 34 4.52 5.18 0.53
N ILE A 35 5.44 5.00 1.46
CA ILE A 35 5.14 4.88 2.90
C ILE A 35 5.95 5.95 3.60
N VAL A 36 5.27 6.93 4.18
CA VAL A 36 5.88 8.07 4.85
C VAL A 36 5.79 7.87 6.35
N TYR A 37 6.92 7.92 7.04
CA TYR A 37 6.95 7.90 8.51
C TYR A 37 6.98 9.32 9.05
N ILE A 38 6.04 9.61 9.95
CA ILE A 38 5.78 10.93 10.50
C ILE A 38 5.81 10.82 12.02
N LYS A 39 6.46 11.79 12.65
CA LYS A 39 6.54 11.90 14.10
C LYS A 39 6.83 13.35 14.51
N HIS A 40 6.19 13.83 15.57
CA HIS A 40 6.27 15.23 16.03
C HIS A 40 5.98 16.21 14.88
N GLY A 41 4.87 15.97 14.16
CA GLY A 41 4.41 16.82 13.07
C GLY A 41 5.34 16.91 11.84
N SER A 42 6.38 16.07 11.77
CA SER A 42 7.40 16.14 10.71
C SER A 42 7.57 14.79 10.01
N ILE A 43 7.80 14.82 8.69
CA ILE A 43 8.26 13.64 7.94
C ILE A 43 9.68 13.29 8.39
N LYS A 44 9.90 12.04 8.78
CA LYS A 44 11.20 11.55 9.28
C LYS A 44 11.89 10.59 8.32
N ASP A 45 11.13 9.78 7.59
CA ASP A 45 11.69 8.82 6.63
C ASP A 45 10.62 8.42 5.60
N ILE A 46 11.04 7.87 4.46
CA ILE A 46 10.16 7.44 3.37
C ILE A 46 10.66 6.11 2.80
N LEU A 47 9.74 5.15 2.67
CA LEU A 47 9.94 3.93 1.88
C LEU A 47 9.15 4.05 0.58
N SER A 48 9.80 3.81 -0.56
CA SER A 48 9.17 3.92 -1.88
C SER A 48 9.30 2.61 -2.64
N THR A 49 8.23 2.20 -3.31
CA THR A 49 8.21 1.05 -4.21
C THR A 49 7.41 1.40 -5.46
N PHE A 50 7.73 0.78 -6.59
CA PHE A 50 6.97 0.88 -7.85
C PHE A 50 5.90 -0.21 -8.01
N SER A 51 5.25 -0.63 -6.92
CA SER A 51 4.36 -1.80 -6.92
C SER A 51 3.17 -1.69 -7.88
N GLY A 52 2.63 -0.48 -8.10
CA GLY A 52 1.55 -0.24 -9.07
C GLY A 52 2.02 -0.41 -10.52
N GLU A 53 3.17 0.16 -10.88
CA GLU A 53 3.78 -0.03 -12.20
C GLU A 53 4.14 -1.49 -12.44
N LEU A 54 4.69 -2.16 -11.43
CA LEU A 54 5.01 -3.59 -11.51
C LEU A 54 3.73 -4.42 -11.75
N PHE A 55 2.65 -4.16 -11.01
CA PHE A 55 1.37 -4.83 -11.24
C PHE A 55 0.85 -4.58 -12.66
N TYR A 56 0.92 -3.33 -13.14
CA TYR A 56 0.53 -2.99 -14.50
C TYR A 56 1.35 -3.73 -15.55
N ALA A 57 2.69 -3.72 -15.44
CA ALA A 57 3.57 -4.41 -16.38
C ALA A 57 3.31 -5.92 -16.39
N VAL A 58 3.16 -6.54 -15.21
CA VAL A 58 2.86 -7.97 -15.09
C VAL A 58 1.50 -8.31 -15.70
N SER A 59 0.49 -7.48 -15.45
CA SER A 59 -0.89 -7.70 -15.89
C SER A 59 -1.14 -7.41 -17.37
N THR A 60 -0.21 -6.74 -18.06
CA THR A 60 -0.41 -6.32 -19.47
C THR A 60 0.68 -6.82 -20.41
N SER A 61 1.93 -6.91 -19.94
CA SER A 61 3.12 -7.05 -20.78
C SER A 61 3.87 -8.36 -20.54
N THR A 62 3.23 -9.34 -19.89
CA THR A 62 3.80 -10.66 -19.64
C THR A 62 2.82 -11.78 -19.98
N ILE A 63 3.29 -13.03 -19.95
CA ILE A 63 2.45 -14.22 -20.11
C ILE A 63 1.28 -14.29 -19.12
N LEU A 64 1.38 -13.61 -17.97
CA LEU A 64 0.37 -13.62 -16.91
C LEU A 64 -0.88 -12.81 -17.28
N ALA A 65 -0.79 -11.87 -18.23
CA ALA A 65 -1.91 -11.03 -18.66
C ALA A 65 -3.15 -11.84 -19.08
N THR A 66 -2.95 -13.03 -19.65
CA THR A 66 -4.07 -13.90 -20.08
C THR A 66 -4.72 -14.69 -18.95
N SER A 67 -4.07 -14.76 -17.78
CA SER A 67 -4.44 -15.64 -16.66
C SER A 67 -5.26 -14.93 -15.59
N ILE A 68 -5.33 -13.61 -15.63
CA ILE A 68 -5.95 -12.77 -14.59
C ILE A 68 -7.05 -11.88 -15.17
N ASP A 69 -7.78 -11.20 -14.29
CA ASP A 69 -8.63 -10.07 -14.60
C ASP A 69 -8.14 -8.85 -13.81
N SER A 70 -7.37 -7.97 -14.47
CA SER A 70 -6.79 -6.79 -13.84
C SER A 70 -7.78 -5.66 -13.56
N LYS A 71 -9.01 -5.76 -14.08
CA LYS A 71 -10.07 -4.76 -13.91
C LYS A 71 -11.08 -5.11 -12.82
N THR A 72 -10.97 -6.32 -12.24
CA THR A 72 -11.87 -6.73 -11.17
C THR A 72 -11.68 -5.88 -9.92
N ASP A 73 -12.77 -5.48 -9.28
CA ASP A 73 -12.78 -4.89 -7.94
C ASP A 73 -12.95 -5.93 -6.82
N LYS A 74 -13.21 -7.19 -7.20
CA LYS A 74 -13.37 -8.29 -6.26
C LYS A 74 -12.01 -8.70 -5.69
N ILE A 75 -12.02 -9.11 -4.42
CA ILE A 75 -10.87 -9.66 -3.71
C ILE A 75 -11.28 -11.02 -3.17
N ASP A 76 -10.51 -12.04 -3.53
CA ASP A 76 -10.50 -13.30 -2.82
C ASP A 76 -9.42 -13.23 -1.72
N GLU A 77 -9.86 -13.13 -0.46
CA GLU A 77 -8.95 -12.95 0.69
C GLU A 77 -8.05 -14.19 0.91
N GLU A 78 -8.54 -15.39 0.62
CA GLU A 78 -7.76 -16.62 0.79
C GLU A 78 -6.62 -16.68 -0.22
N MET A 79 -6.93 -16.46 -1.50
CA MET A 79 -5.95 -16.42 -2.57
C MET A 79 -4.96 -15.26 -2.41
N LEU A 80 -5.42 -14.10 -1.93
CA LEU A 80 -4.55 -12.97 -1.58
C LEU A 80 -3.50 -13.37 -0.54
N LEU A 81 -3.94 -14.03 0.54
CA LEU A 81 -3.03 -14.50 1.59
C LEU A 81 -2.12 -15.64 1.13
N MET A 82 -2.62 -16.54 0.26
CA MET A 82 -1.78 -17.55 -0.38
C MET A 82 -0.68 -16.94 -1.24
N GLY A 83 -0.99 -15.88 -2.00
CA GLY A 83 -0.02 -15.14 -2.79
C GLY A 83 1.07 -14.52 -1.92
N PHE A 84 0.68 -13.90 -0.80
CA PHE A 84 1.63 -13.35 0.16
C PHE A 84 2.52 -14.43 0.81
N GLN A 85 1.95 -15.58 1.12
CA GLN A 85 2.72 -16.70 1.66
C GLN A 85 3.72 -17.26 0.63
N ALA A 86 3.30 -17.43 -0.62
CA ALA A 86 4.18 -17.88 -1.69
C ALA A 86 5.34 -16.91 -1.95
N LEU A 87 5.10 -15.60 -1.80
CA LEU A 87 6.17 -14.60 -1.84
C LEU A 87 7.21 -14.84 -0.73
N LYS A 88 6.76 -15.06 0.52
CA LYS A 88 7.66 -15.33 1.66
C LYS A 88 8.49 -16.60 1.45
N GLU A 89 7.90 -17.63 0.87
CA GLU A 89 8.53 -18.94 0.71
C GLU A 89 9.48 -19.01 -0.50
N TYR A 90 9.08 -18.43 -1.64
CA TYR A 90 9.77 -18.65 -2.92
C TYR A 90 10.38 -17.38 -3.53
N GLY A 91 10.16 -16.22 -2.91
CA GLY A 91 10.53 -14.93 -3.48
C GLY A 91 9.68 -14.53 -4.69
N ILE A 92 9.87 -13.29 -5.14
CA ILE A 92 8.96 -12.63 -6.09
C ILE A 92 8.89 -13.34 -7.45
N ASN A 93 10.04 -13.74 -8.03
CA ASN A 93 10.09 -14.31 -9.38
C ASN A 93 9.30 -15.62 -9.48
N ARG A 94 9.51 -16.53 -8.52
CA ARG A 94 8.81 -17.82 -8.51
C ARG A 94 7.35 -17.63 -8.15
N ALA A 95 7.04 -16.80 -7.15
CA ALA A 95 5.66 -16.55 -6.73
C ALA A 95 4.82 -15.97 -7.86
N LEU A 96 5.32 -14.98 -8.62
CA LEU A 96 4.63 -14.46 -9.81
C LEU A 96 4.34 -15.57 -10.83
N TYR A 97 5.32 -16.42 -11.12
CA TYR A 97 5.17 -17.49 -12.11
C TYR A 97 4.14 -18.56 -11.70
N LEU A 98 3.87 -18.73 -10.40
CA LEU A 98 2.85 -19.69 -9.93
C LEU A 98 1.45 -19.38 -10.49
N VAL A 99 1.14 -18.10 -10.74
CA VAL A 99 -0.11 -17.69 -11.40
C VAL A 99 -0.28 -18.36 -12.77
N ASN A 100 0.82 -18.48 -13.54
CA ASN A 100 0.80 -19.19 -14.82
C ASN A 100 0.57 -20.70 -14.63
N THR A 101 1.19 -21.30 -13.61
CA THR A 101 1.04 -22.74 -13.36
C THR A 101 -0.38 -23.10 -12.91
N MET A 102 -1.05 -22.21 -12.18
CA MET A 102 -2.47 -22.36 -11.80
C MET A 102 -3.39 -22.42 -13.01
N LYS A 103 -3.06 -21.75 -14.12
CA LYS A 103 -3.81 -21.88 -15.39
C LYS A 103 -3.81 -23.32 -15.91
N ILE A 104 -2.72 -24.05 -15.71
CA ILE A 104 -2.50 -25.38 -16.27
C ILE A 104 -3.08 -26.46 -15.36
N PHE A 105 -2.96 -26.29 -14.03
CA PHE A 105 -3.23 -27.37 -13.07
C PHE A 105 -4.41 -27.13 -12.11
N SER A 106 -5.06 -25.96 -12.14
CA SER A 106 -6.15 -25.63 -11.20
C SER A 106 -7.44 -25.17 -11.89
N LYS A 107 -8.58 -25.36 -11.21
CA LYS A 107 -9.90 -24.81 -11.62
C LYS A 107 -10.13 -23.37 -11.15
N LEU A 108 -9.08 -22.66 -10.76
CA LEU A 108 -9.20 -21.28 -10.26
C LEU A 108 -9.65 -20.33 -11.38
N ASP A 109 -10.56 -19.44 -11.04
CA ASP A 109 -11.03 -18.38 -11.91
C ASP A 109 -9.99 -17.24 -12.02
N LYS A 110 -10.31 -16.22 -12.82
CA LYS A 110 -9.42 -15.10 -13.05
C LYS A 110 -9.33 -14.15 -11.86
N VAL A 111 -10.37 -14.03 -11.05
CA VAL A 111 -10.42 -13.16 -9.86
C VAL A 111 -9.52 -13.73 -8.77
N GLU A 112 -9.63 -15.03 -8.51
CA GLU A 112 -8.77 -15.76 -7.57
C GLU A 112 -7.29 -15.60 -7.93
N LYS A 113 -6.96 -15.75 -9.22
CA LYS A 113 -5.59 -15.54 -9.73
C LYS A 113 -5.14 -14.09 -9.63
N THR A 114 -6.02 -13.13 -9.86
CA THR A 114 -5.73 -11.71 -9.64
C THR A 114 -5.41 -11.45 -8.17
N SER A 115 -6.22 -11.94 -7.24
CA SER A 115 -5.98 -11.76 -5.81
C SER A 115 -4.69 -12.41 -5.35
N PHE A 116 -4.34 -13.61 -5.85
CA PHE A 116 -3.02 -14.19 -5.61
C PHE A 116 -1.89 -13.29 -6.10
N LEU A 117 -1.99 -12.76 -7.33
CA LEU A 117 -1.00 -11.85 -7.89
C LEU A 117 -0.85 -10.57 -7.06
N GLU A 118 -1.97 -9.97 -6.62
CA GLU A 118 -1.99 -8.82 -5.72
C GLU A 118 -1.29 -9.14 -4.40
N GLY A 119 -1.49 -10.35 -3.87
CA GLY A 119 -0.84 -10.82 -2.65
C GLY A 119 0.67 -10.91 -2.78
N VAL A 120 1.16 -11.32 -3.95
CA VAL A 120 2.60 -11.35 -4.25
C VAL A 120 3.17 -9.94 -4.37
N ILE A 121 2.54 -9.07 -5.16
CA ILE A 121 3.11 -7.75 -5.48
C ILE A 121 3.00 -6.79 -4.28
N MET A 122 1.81 -6.65 -3.70
CA MET A 122 1.56 -5.76 -2.56
C MET A 122 2.17 -6.35 -1.29
N GLY A 123 2.28 -7.69 -1.23
CA GLY A 123 3.07 -8.38 -0.21
C GLY A 123 4.53 -7.95 -0.17
N GLY A 124 5.15 -7.67 -1.32
CA GLY A 124 6.52 -7.16 -1.38
C GLY A 124 6.69 -5.83 -0.66
N VAL A 125 5.68 -4.96 -0.75
CA VAL A 125 5.62 -3.70 -0.01
C VAL A 125 5.53 -3.95 1.50
N ILE A 126 4.72 -4.93 1.92
CA ILE A 126 4.58 -5.31 3.33
C ILE A 126 5.89 -5.88 3.90
N LEU A 127 6.60 -6.73 3.16
CA LEU A 127 7.90 -7.25 3.62
C LEU A 127 8.94 -6.14 3.78
N ALA A 128 8.99 -5.20 2.84
CA ALA A 128 9.88 -4.05 2.93
C ALA A 128 9.54 -3.15 4.13
N PHE A 129 8.25 -2.92 4.36
CA PHE A 129 7.76 -2.18 5.52
C PHE A 129 8.09 -2.87 6.83
N GLU A 130 7.82 -4.18 6.95
CA GLU A 130 8.15 -5.00 8.12
C GLU A 130 9.63 -4.91 8.47
N LYS A 131 10.52 -4.97 7.47
CA LYS A 131 11.96 -4.80 7.69
C LYS A 131 12.30 -3.42 8.26
N ILE A 132 11.70 -2.36 7.75
CA ILE A 132 11.91 -1.00 8.26
C ILE A 132 11.33 -0.80 9.67
N LEU A 133 10.22 -1.46 9.99
CA LEU A 133 9.64 -1.42 11.33
C LEU A 133 10.59 -1.99 12.39
N GLU A 134 11.32 -3.05 12.04
CA GLU A 134 12.32 -3.68 12.91
C GLU A 134 13.59 -2.83 13.04
N ASP A 135 14.02 -2.19 11.95
CA ASP A 135 15.32 -1.50 11.92
C ASP A 135 15.25 -0.03 12.36
N LYS A 136 14.16 0.68 12.05
CA LYS A 136 14.08 2.16 12.18
C LYS A 136 12.80 2.66 12.86
N TRP A 137 11.64 2.14 12.48
CA TRP A 137 10.33 2.70 12.90
C TRP A 137 9.72 1.89 14.06
N MET A 138 10.54 1.59 15.08
CA MET A 138 10.17 0.71 16.19
C MET A 138 9.07 1.30 17.09
N ASP A 139 8.95 2.62 17.14
CA ASP A 139 8.03 3.36 18.02
C ASP A 139 6.68 3.67 17.38
N ILE A 140 6.42 3.17 16.17
CA ILE A 140 5.16 3.40 15.45
C ILE A 140 3.95 2.98 16.30
N LYS A 141 2.90 3.81 16.26
CA LYS A 141 1.65 3.65 17.00
C LYS A 141 0.43 3.48 16.09
N GLY A 142 0.56 3.83 14.81
CA GLY A 142 -0.54 3.72 13.86
C GLY A 142 -0.09 3.64 12.41
N ILE A 143 -0.97 3.09 11.58
CA ILE A 143 -0.86 3.04 10.13
C ILE A 143 -2.08 3.76 9.54
N ALA A 144 -1.83 4.71 8.65
CA ALA A 144 -2.84 5.33 7.80
C ALA A 144 -2.70 4.77 6.38
N ILE A 145 -3.79 4.34 5.76
CA ILE A 145 -3.79 3.94 4.35
C ILE A 145 -4.70 4.89 3.58
N VAL A 146 -4.13 5.64 2.65
CA VAL A 146 -4.86 6.59 1.81
C VAL A 146 -5.10 5.96 0.46
N GLY A 147 -6.34 5.79 0.01
CA GLY A 147 -6.58 5.26 -1.33
C GLY A 147 -7.99 4.74 -1.56
N ASN A 148 -8.21 4.15 -2.74
CA ASN A 148 -9.49 3.55 -3.09
C ASN A 148 -9.81 2.32 -2.23
N ASN A 149 -11.10 1.94 -2.20
CA ASN A 149 -11.61 0.86 -1.36
C ASN A 149 -10.88 -0.47 -1.56
N LYS A 150 -10.56 -0.83 -2.80
CA LYS A 150 -9.94 -2.12 -3.10
C LYS A 150 -8.51 -2.20 -2.55
N ILE A 151 -7.65 -1.27 -2.94
CA ILE A 151 -6.23 -1.29 -2.55
C ILE A 151 -6.09 -1.07 -1.04
N ALA A 152 -6.88 -0.17 -0.45
CA ALA A 152 -6.87 0.03 0.98
C ALA A 152 -7.28 -1.27 1.72
N ASN A 153 -8.25 -2.01 1.20
CA ASN A 153 -8.66 -3.30 1.76
C ASN A 153 -7.58 -4.37 1.61
N ILE A 154 -6.90 -4.46 0.47
CA ILE A 154 -5.76 -5.38 0.26
C ILE A 154 -4.69 -5.16 1.33
N TYR A 155 -4.22 -3.91 1.48
CA TYR A 155 -3.21 -3.60 2.50
C TYR A 155 -3.75 -3.91 3.90
N ARG A 156 -4.99 -3.54 4.23
CA ARG A 156 -5.59 -3.86 5.53
C ARG A 156 -5.59 -5.36 5.83
N ILE A 157 -5.88 -6.21 4.85
CA ILE A 157 -5.82 -7.67 5.00
C ILE A 157 -4.39 -8.12 5.24
N LEU A 158 -3.44 -7.68 4.41
CA LEU A 158 -2.03 -8.08 4.52
C LEU A 158 -1.38 -7.58 5.82
N MET A 159 -1.76 -6.40 6.31
CA MET A 159 -1.26 -5.84 7.59
C MET A 159 -1.60 -6.71 8.80
N LYS A 160 -2.66 -7.53 8.73
CA LYS A 160 -2.97 -8.52 9.79
C LYS A 160 -1.89 -9.60 9.92
N LYS A 161 -0.99 -9.72 8.94
CA LYS A 161 0.09 -10.71 8.89
C LYS A 161 1.45 -10.16 9.32
N LEU A 162 1.51 -8.90 9.78
CA LEU A 162 2.71 -8.35 10.40
C LEU A 162 3.05 -9.09 11.70
N ASN A 163 4.34 -9.15 12.04
CA ASN A 163 4.84 -9.75 13.28
C ASN A 163 4.35 -9.04 14.57
N ARG A 164 3.85 -7.80 14.46
CA ARG A 164 3.26 -7.06 15.57
C ARG A 164 1.97 -6.38 15.16
N TYR A 165 1.04 -6.27 16.11
CA TYR A 165 -0.19 -5.52 15.90
C TYR A 165 0.07 -4.01 15.91
N ILE A 166 -0.38 -3.32 14.86
CA ILE A 166 -0.42 -1.86 14.77
C ILE A 166 -1.83 -1.47 14.29
N PRO A 167 -2.52 -0.54 14.98
CA PRO A 167 -3.81 -0.03 14.52
C PRO A 167 -3.75 0.52 13.09
N VAL A 168 -4.69 0.11 12.24
CA VAL A 168 -4.79 0.52 10.83
C VAL A 168 -6.07 1.32 10.62
N ASN A 169 -5.93 2.54 10.13
CA ASN A 169 -7.05 3.39 9.70
C ASN A 169 -6.97 3.65 8.20
N THR A 170 -8.10 3.55 7.51
CA THR A 170 -8.19 3.83 6.07
C THR A 170 -8.84 5.18 5.83
N PHE A 171 -8.23 5.98 4.96
CA PHE A 171 -8.72 7.29 4.55
C PHE A 171 -9.00 7.27 3.06
N GLN A 172 -10.19 7.71 2.68
CA GLN A 172 -10.52 7.95 1.29
C GLN A 172 -10.36 9.43 0.99
N GLN A 173 -9.84 9.73 -0.19
CA GLN A 173 -9.86 11.10 -0.68
C GLN A 173 -11.31 11.53 -0.89
N PRO A 174 -11.76 12.65 -0.32
CA PRO A 174 -13.10 13.15 -0.57
C PRO A 174 -13.30 13.50 -2.06
N GLU A 175 -14.45 13.16 -2.64
CA GLU A 175 -14.74 13.46 -4.07
C GLU A 175 -14.63 14.95 -4.43
N LYS A 176 -14.83 15.84 -3.45
CA LYS A 176 -14.85 17.29 -3.64
C LYS A 176 -13.60 18.01 -3.16
N GLU A 177 -12.67 17.31 -2.50
CA GLU A 177 -11.50 17.93 -1.88
C GLU A 177 -10.27 17.04 -2.06
N SER A 178 -9.26 17.57 -2.76
CA SER A 178 -8.00 16.86 -2.96
C SER A 178 -7.07 17.05 -1.75
N PHE A 179 -6.40 15.98 -1.31
CA PHE A 179 -5.31 16.10 -0.32
C PHE A 179 -4.20 17.04 -0.81
N ALA A 180 -3.90 17.07 -2.10
CA ALA A 180 -2.93 18.02 -2.65
C ALA A 180 -3.38 19.47 -2.45
N VAL A 181 -4.67 19.77 -2.68
CA VAL A 181 -5.22 21.12 -2.46
C VAL A 181 -5.16 21.50 -0.99
N LYS A 182 -5.52 20.57 -0.09
CA LYS A 182 -5.42 20.83 1.36
C LYS A 182 -3.99 21.06 1.81
N GLY A 183 -3.04 20.25 1.34
CA GLY A 183 -1.64 20.42 1.70
C GLY A 183 -1.09 21.76 1.23
N PHE A 184 -1.46 22.18 0.03
CA PHE A 184 -1.10 23.50 -0.49
C PHE A 184 -1.67 24.64 0.35
N LEU A 185 -2.96 24.57 0.74
CA LEU A 185 -3.58 25.59 1.59
C LEU A 185 -2.94 25.67 2.98
N GLU A 186 -2.55 24.54 3.56
CA GLU A 186 -1.86 24.51 4.86
C GLU A 186 -0.45 25.09 4.77
N LEU A 187 0.28 24.85 3.67
CA LEU A 187 1.57 25.49 3.46
C LEU A 187 1.45 27.02 3.39
N ILE A 188 0.45 27.53 2.67
CA ILE A 188 0.18 28.98 2.62
C ILE A 188 -0.11 29.52 4.03
N ARG A 189 -0.96 28.86 4.81
CA ARG A 189 -1.27 29.27 6.19
C ARG A 189 -0.03 29.32 7.09
N MET A 190 0.88 28.36 6.93
CA MET A 190 2.14 28.34 7.68
C MET A 190 3.09 29.47 7.27
N GLU A 191 3.09 29.89 5.99
CA GLU A 191 3.84 31.07 5.56
C GLU A 191 3.25 32.38 6.10
N GLU A 192 1.91 32.50 6.18
CA GLU A 192 1.24 33.69 6.71
C GLU A 192 1.41 33.87 8.24
N LEU A 193 1.78 32.82 8.97
CA LEU A 193 1.99 32.81 10.41
C LEU A 193 3.45 33.05 10.84
N ASN A 194 4.39 33.12 9.89
CA ASN A 194 5.82 33.42 10.11
C ASN A 194 6.16 34.87 9.75
#